data_AF-A0A0G2DSH9-F1
#
_entry.id   AF-A0A0G2DSH9-F1
#
_cell.length_a   1.000
_cell.length_b   1.000
_cell.length_c   1.000
_cell.angle_alpha   90.00
_cell.angle_beta   90.00
_cell.angle_gamma   90.00
#
_symmetry.space_group_name_H-M   'P 1'
#
loop_
_entity.id
_entity.type
_entity.pdbx_description
1 polymer ?
#
loop_
_entity_poly.entity_id
_entity_poly.type
_entity_poly.pdbx_seq_one_letter_code
_entity_poly.pdbx_strand_id
1 'polypeptide(L)'
;MGQIARYLEHYCNVSSFAARRARLTDLSLGSMSIGAAGKNFTIPLEPPMQSWREARERVIQMDRDCLAGLGRSDITVRQYTRPRGAHAVIFVVCALTYSPGFAAFVARVQPLVLALMIAIHVVEASIMARRLQRHNVAQLSGLWWQWVASSFIEGFGALQRVDALVQQGRREKDKQKH
;
A
#
# COMPACT_ATOMS: atom_id res chain seq x y z
N MET A 1 0.96 3.94 6.55
CA MET A 1 1.47 5.31 6.34
C MET A 1 0.68 6.23 7.26
N GLY A 2 1.33 7.17 7.96
CA GLY A 2 0.62 8.05 8.91
C GLY A 2 -0.24 9.11 8.21
N GLN A 3 -1.30 9.58 8.86
CA GLN A 3 -2.21 10.62 8.32
C GLN A 3 -1.43 11.90 7.96
N ILE A 4 -0.51 12.32 8.83
CA ILE A 4 0.35 13.50 8.68
C ILE A 4 1.23 13.44 7.41
N ALA A 5 1.71 12.24 7.03
CA ALA A 5 2.48 12.08 5.80
C ALA A 5 1.66 12.43 4.55
N ARG A 6 0.35 12.10 4.56
CA ARG A 6 -0.55 12.41 3.44
C ARG A 6 -0.79 13.90 3.29
N TYR A 7 -0.79 14.66 4.39
CA TYR A 7 -0.96 16.11 4.36
C TYR A 7 0.19 16.78 3.60
N LEU A 8 1.42 16.34 3.85
CA LEU A 8 2.60 16.81 3.09
C LEU A 8 2.56 16.40 1.62
N GLU A 9 2.09 15.19 1.33
CA GLU A 9 1.97 14.72 -0.06
C GLU A 9 0.95 15.54 -0.84
N HIS A 10 -0.18 15.89 -0.23
CA HIS A 10 -1.26 16.61 -0.90
C HIS A 10 -1.01 18.13 -0.95
N TYR A 11 -0.77 18.78 0.19
CA TYR A 11 -0.66 20.24 0.27
C TYR A 11 0.71 20.76 -0.13
N CYS A 12 1.78 19.98 0.13
CA CYS A 12 3.15 20.41 -0.15
C CYS A 12 3.78 19.69 -1.35
N ASN A 13 3.05 18.80 -2.04
CA ASN A 13 3.55 17.99 -3.15
C ASN A 13 4.86 17.23 -2.84
N VAL A 14 5.06 16.85 -1.57
CA VAL A 14 6.23 16.08 -1.14
C VAL A 14 6.07 14.62 -1.54
N SER A 15 7.15 13.97 -1.98
CA SER A 15 7.07 12.55 -2.34
C SER A 15 6.72 11.65 -1.14
N SER A 16 6.01 10.54 -1.39
CA SER A 16 5.64 9.57 -0.35
C SER A 16 6.83 9.06 0.46
N PHE A 17 8.00 8.97 -0.18
CA PHE A 17 9.25 8.56 0.46
C PHE A 17 9.76 9.60 1.46
N ALA A 18 9.82 10.87 1.06
CA ALA A 18 10.26 11.96 1.93
C ALA A 18 9.27 12.21 3.09
N ALA A 19 7.97 12.07 2.82
CA ALA A 19 6.91 12.23 3.83
C ALA A 19 6.81 11.06 4.84
N ARG A 20 7.47 9.92 4.59
CA ARG A 20 7.31 8.69 5.39
C ARG A 20 7.65 8.86 6.88
N ARG A 21 8.59 9.77 7.20
CA ARG A 21 9.02 10.07 8.58
C ARG A 21 8.48 11.42 9.07
N ALA A 22 7.37 11.88 8.50
CA ALA A 22 6.72 13.11 8.92
C ALA A 22 6.34 13.08 10.41
N ARG A 23 6.63 14.16 11.11
CA ARG A 23 6.23 14.39 12.50
C ARG A 23 5.60 15.78 12.60
N LEU A 24 4.48 15.86 13.31
CA LEU A 24 3.91 17.14 13.69
C LEU A 24 4.88 17.84 14.65
N THR A 25 5.29 19.07 14.35
CA THR A 25 6.20 19.85 15.18
C THR A 25 5.45 20.91 15.97
N ASP A 26 4.49 21.59 15.35
CA ASP A 26 3.70 22.63 15.99
C ASP A 26 2.29 22.69 15.38
N LEU A 27 1.31 23.10 16.18
CA LEU A 27 -0.07 23.26 15.76
C LEU A 27 -0.65 24.53 16.37
N SER A 28 -1.19 25.39 15.52
CA SER A 28 -1.88 26.63 15.90
C SER A 28 -3.33 26.61 15.42
N LEU A 29 -4.09 27.64 15.77
CA LEU A 29 -5.49 27.79 15.33
C LEU A 29 -5.63 28.00 13.82
N GLY A 30 -4.60 28.54 13.16
CA GLY A 30 -4.62 28.87 11.73
C GLY A 30 -3.67 28.04 10.87
N SER A 31 -2.72 27.31 11.45
CA SER A 31 -1.72 26.56 10.69
C SER A 31 -1.15 25.37 11.45
N MET A 32 -0.69 24.38 10.69
CA MET A 32 -0.06 23.16 11.18
C MET A 32 1.36 23.07 10.62
N SER A 33 2.36 22.90 11.48
CA SER A 33 3.76 22.70 11.07
C SER A 33 4.18 21.24 11.22
N ILE A 34 4.74 20.70 10.15
CA ILE A 34 5.14 19.30 10.04
C ILE A 34 6.60 19.23 9.59
N GLY A 35 7.43 18.55 10.37
CA GLY A 35 8.80 18.23 10.02
C GLY A 35 8.90 16.92 9.21
N ALA A 36 9.54 16.95 8.05
CA ALA A 36 9.86 15.76 7.25
C ALA A 36 11.16 15.94 6.48
N ALA A 37 11.96 14.87 6.35
CA ALA A 37 13.22 14.86 5.62
C ALA A 37 14.18 16.04 5.97
N GLY A 38 14.18 16.47 7.24
CA GLY A 38 15.01 17.58 7.72
C GLY A 38 14.49 18.98 7.39
N LYS A 39 13.28 19.12 6.82
CA LYS A 39 12.62 20.38 6.52
C LYS A 39 11.31 20.51 7.31
N ASN A 40 10.93 21.75 7.64
CA ASN A 40 9.62 22.05 8.22
C ASN A 40 8.70 22.63 7.15
N PHE A 41 7.49 22.09 7.07
CA PHE A 41 6.45 22.52 6.16
C PHE A 41 5.27 23.04 6.98
N THR A 42 4.71 24.19 6.61
CA THR A 42 3.56 24.78 7.28
C THR A 42 2.36 24.75 6.35
N ILE A 43 1.27 24.14 6.82
CA ILE A 43 0.01 23.98 6.09
C ILE A 43 -1.03 24.89 6.74
N PRO A 44 -1.61 25.86 6.03
CA PRO A 44 -2.68 26.69 6.56
C PRO A 44 -3.97 25.88 6.72
N LEU A 45 -4.72 26.15 7.80
CA LEU A 45 -6.05 25.59 8.01
C LEU A 45 -7.08 26.55 7.42
N GLU A 46 -7.75 26.14 6.35
CA GLU A 46 -8.81 26.93 5.72
C GLU A 46 -10.18 26.25 5.91
N PRO A 47 -11.17 26.96 6.50
CA PRO A 47 -11.04 28.20 7.28
C PRO A 47 -10.20 28.02 8.57
N PRO A 48 -9.70 29.09 9.20
CA PRO A 48 -9.02 28.98 10.51
C PRO A 48 -9.99 28.50 11.59
N MET A 49 -9.47 27.81 12.62
CA MET A 49 -10.27 27.35 13.74
C MET A 49 -10.52 28.50 14.73
N GLN A 50 -11.75 28.65 15.20
CA GLN A 50 -12.09 29.65 16.23
C GLN A 50 -11.83 29.12 17.64
N SER A 51 -11.87 27.79 17.81
CA SER A 51 -11.64 27.11 19.08
C SER A 51 -10.99 25.75 18.87
N TRP A 52 -10.19 25.30 19.84
CA TRP A 52 -9.63 23.95 19.87
C TRP A 52 -10.68 22.83 19.88
N ARG A 53 -11.94 23.14 20.21
CA ARG A 53 -13.05 22.16 20.10
C ARG A 53 -13.27 21.71 18.66
N GLU A 54 -12.98 22.56 17.68
CA GLU A 54 -13.11 22.26 16.24
C GLU A 54 -11.93 21.46 15.70
N ALA A 55 -10.82 21.32 16.44
CA ALA A 55 -9.59 20.73 15.91
C ALA A 55 -9.77 19.31 15.41
N ARG A 56 -10.58 18.51 16.10
CA ARG A 56 -10.89 17.14 15.67
C ARG A 56 -11.61 17.14 14.32
N GLU A 57 -12.67 17.92 14.20
CA GLU A 57 -13.47 18.00 12.97
C GLU A 57 -12.64 18.55 11.82
N ARG A 58 -11.79 19.53 12.10
CA ARG A 58 -10.88 20.12 11.12
C ARG A 58 -9.88 19.12 10.55
N VAL A 59 -9.23 18.35 11.43
CA VAL A 59 -8.27 17.32 11.02
C VAL A 59 -8.98 16.20 10.25
N ILE A 60 -10.21 15.82 10.63
CA ILE A 60 -10.99 14.83 9.88
C ILE A 60 -11.33 15.33 8.48
N GLN A 61 -11.76 16.59 8.33
CA GLN A 61 -12.07 17.16 7.03
C GLN A 61 -10.82 17.23 6.15
N MET A 62 -9.73 17.76 6.69
CA MET A 62 -8.43 17.80 6.01
C MET A 62 -7.95 16.41 5.58
N ASP A 63 -8.19 15.38 6.41
CA ASP A 63 -7.86 14.00 6.07
C ASP A 63 -8.68 13.47 4.88
N ARG A 64 -9.97 13.80 4.83
CA ARG A 64 -10.86 13.44 3.72
C ARG A 64 -10.45 14.12 2.43
N ASP A 65 -10.12 15.41 2.50
CA ASP A 65 -9.67 16.19 1.34
C ASP A 65 -8.36 15.61 0.78
N CYS A 66 -7.41 15.25 1.66
CA CYS A 66 -6.18 14.58 1.25
C CYS A 66 -6.43 13.20 0.64
N LEU A 67 -7.38 12.40 1.16
CA LEU A 67 -7.73 11.12 0.56
C LEU A 67 -8.32 11.29 -0.84
N ALA A 68 -9.21 12.26 -1.01
CA ALA A 68 -9.83 12.58 -2.29
C ALA A 68 -8.77 13.08 -3.30
N GLY A 69 -7.93 14.03 -2.90
CA GLY A 69 -6.89 14.61 -3.75
C GLY A 69 -5.79 13.63 -4.15
N LEU A 70 -5.46 12.66 -3.29
CA LEU A 70 -4.46 11.62 -3.59
C LEU A 70 -5.06 10.36 -4.25
N GLY A 71 -6.38 10.28 -4.44
CA GLY A 71 -7.07 9.10 -4.95
C GLY A 71 -6.89 7.86 -4.06
N ARG A 72 -6.77 8.05 -2.75
CA ARG A 72 -6.59 6.98 -1.75
C ARG A 72 -7.91 6.64 -1.08
N SER A 73 -8.09 5.37 -0.71
CA SER A 73 -9.25 4.97 0.07
C SER A 73 -9.05 5.28 1.55
N ASP A 74 -10.14 5.47 2.28
CA ASP A 74 -10.16 5.60 3.73
C ASP A 74 -9.87 4.29 4.47
N ILE A 75 -9.72 3.18 3.76
CA ILE A 75 -9.39 1.85 4.30
C ILE A 75 -7.88 1.64 4.28
N THR A 76 -7.35 1.24 5.42
CA THR A 76 -5.93 0.93 5.57
C THR A 76 -5.76 -0.58 5.71
N VAL A 77 -4.97 -1.18 4.81
CA VAL A 77 -4.55 -2.59 4.96
C VAL A 77 -3.48 -2.66 6.04
N ARG A 78 -3.77 -3.34 7.16
CA ARG A 78 -2.89 -3.40 8.34
C ARG A 78 -2.18 -4.74 8.52
N GLN A 79 -2.69 -5.80 7.90
CA GLN A 79 -2.23 -7.16 8.13
C GLN A 79 -1.89 -7.88 6.82
N TYR A 80 -1.02 -8.87 6.94
CA TYR A 80 -0.67 -9.79 5.87
C TYR A 80 -1.43 -11.11 6.07
N THR A 81 -1.99 -11.65 4.98
CA THR A 81 -2.64 -12.97 4.99
C THR A 81 -1.84 -13.91 4.09
N ARG A 82 -1.45 -15.08 4.63
CA ARG A 82 -0.65 -16.08 3.92
C ARG A 82 -1.44 -16.75 2.77
N PRO A 83 -0.74 -17.22 1.72
CA PRO A 83 -1.29 -18.11 0.69
C PRO A 83 -2.06 -19.30 1.29
N ARG A 84 -3.15 -19.72 0.63
CA ARG A 84 -3.73 -21.05 0.83
C ARG A 84 -3.39 -21.91 -0.39
N GLY A 85 -2.73 -23.05 -0.19
CA GLY A 85 -2.64 -24.12 -1.21
C GLY A 85 -1.52 -24.05 -2.27
N ALA A 86 -0.64 -23.04 -2.29
CA ALA A 86 0.42 -22.93 -3.31
C ALA A 86 1.53 -24.00 -3.20
N HIS A 87 1.71 -24.61 -2.02
CA HIS A 87 2.78 -25.58 -1.78
C HIS A 87 2.63 -26.87 -2.59
N ALA A 88 1.39 -27.32 -2.85
CA ALA A 88 1.14 -28.55 -3.59
C ALA A 88 1.54 -28.44 -5.08
N VAL A 89 1.31 -27.28 -5.70
CA VAL A 89 1.68 -27.02 -7.10
C VAL A 89 3.20 -26.97 -7.26
N ILE A 90 3.89 -26.25 -6.37
CA ILE A 90 5.36 -26.21 -6.36
C ILE A 90 5.94 -27.62 -6.18
N PHE A 91 5.38 -28.40 -5.27
CA PHE A 91 5.80 -29.79 -5.04
C PHE A 91 5.64 -30.67 -6.29
N VAL A 92 4.48 -30.58 -6.97
CA VAL A 92 4.23 -31.35 -8.20
C VAL A 92 5.15 -30.92 -9.34
N VAL A 93 5.36 -29.61 -9.54
CA VAL A 93 6.29 -29.10 -10.56
C VAL A 93 7.71 -29.59 -10.29
N CYS A 94 8.19 -29.50 -9.04
CA CYS A 94 9.51 -30.01 -8.66
C CYS A 94 9.63 -31.53 -8.87
N ALA A 95 8.58 -32.30 -8.57
CA ALA A 95 8.57 -33.76 -8.76
C ALA A 95 8.66 -34.15 -10.25
N LEU A 96 8.04 -33.40 -11.15
CA LEU A 96 8.08 -33.66 -12.59
C LEU A 96 9.47 -33.41 -13.21
N THR A 97 10.28 -32.53 -12.60
CA THR A 97 11.68 -32.27 -13.01
C THR A 97 12.60 -33.47 -12.88
N TYR A 98 12.23 -34.52 -12.13
CA TYR A 98 13.00 -35.77 -12.08
C TYR A 98 12.86 -36.62 -13.35
N SER A 99 11.96 -36.27 -14.28
CA SER A 99 11.85 -36.97 -15.56
C SER A 99 12.80 -36.36 -16.61
N PRO A 100 13.67 -37.14 -17.27
CA PRO A 100 14.68 -36.63 -18.21
C PRO A 100 14.11 -35.84 -19.39
N GLY A 101 12.96 -36.28 -19.93
CA GLY A 101 12.28 -35.61 -21.04
C GLY A 101 11.71 -34.25 -20.67
N PHE A 102 11.15 -34.12 -19.47
CA PHE A 102 10.62 -32.85 -18.97
C PHE A 102 11.76 -31.88 -18.61
N ALA A 103 12.86 -32.36 -18.02
CA ALA A 103 14.02 -31.54 -17.71
C ALA A 103 14.64 -30.91 -18.98
N ALA A 104 14.81 -31.69 -20.04
CA ALA A 104 15.34 -31.21 -21.32
C ALA A 104 14.39 -30.22 -22.02
N PHE A 105 13.08 -30.49 -21.97
CA PHE A 105 12.05 -29.58 -22.46
C PHE A 105 12.06 -28.25 -21.69
N VAL A 106 12.06 -28.31 -20.36
CA VAL A 106 12.14 -27.13 -19.49
C VAL A 106 13.39 -26.34 -19.84
N ALA A 107 14.59 -26.93 -19.85
CA ALA A 107 15.84 -26.21 -20.15
C ALA A 107 15.83 -25.46 -21.50
N ARG A 108 15.19 -26.03 -22.54
CA ARG A 108 15.09 -25.41 -23.87
C ARG A 108 14.10 -24.24 -23.90
N VAL A 109 12.98 -24.37 -23.20
CA VAL A 109 11.90 -23.36 -23.15
C VAL A 109 12.13 -22.34 -22.03
N GLN A 110 13.02 -22.67 -21.09
CA GLN A 110 13.33 -21.95 -19.86
C GLN A 110 13.61 -20.46 -20.08
N PRO A 111 14.50 -20.01 -20.99
CA PRO A 111 14.82 -18.59 -21.08
C PRO A 111 13.61 -17.75 -21.50
N LEU A 112 12.77 -18.25 -22.41
CA LEU A 112 11.54 -17.55 -22.84
C LEU A 112 10.49 -17.55 -21.73
N VAL A 113 10.28 -18.70 -21.07
CA VAL A 113 9.32 -18.80 -19.96
C VAL A 113 9.76 -17.98 -18.75
N LEU A 114 11.04 -17.98 -18.39
CA LEU A 114 11.58 -17.12 -17.33
C LEU A 114 11.44 -15.66 -17.67
N ALA A 115 11.78 -15.25 -18.90
CA ALA A 115 11.64 -13.85 -19.32
C ALA A 115 10.18 -13.38 -19.23
N LEU A 116 9.23 -14.17 -19.74
CA LEU A 116 7.80 -13.87 -19.65
C LEU A 116 7.29 -13.87 -18.20
N MET A 117 7.67 -14.88 -17.41
CA MET A 117 7.30 -14.99 -16.00
C MET A 117 7.80 -13.79 -15.19
N ILE A 118 9.06 -13.40 -15.36
CA ILE A 118 9.65 -12.23 -14.72
C ILE A 118 8.91 -10.96 -15.15
N ALA A 119 8.63 -10.80 -16.46
CA ALA A 119 7.89 -9.64 -16.96
C ALA A 119 6.49 -9.55 -16.33
N ILE A 120 5.76 -10.66 -16.26
CA ILE A 120 4.43 -10.73 -15.64
C ILE A 120 4.52 -10.38 -14.15
N HIS A 121 5.45 -10.99 -13.40
CA HIS A 121 5.59 -10.70 -11.97
C HIS A 121 6.06 -9.29 -11.67
N VAL A 122 6.86 -8.66 -12.55
CA VAL A 122 7.20 -7.23 -12.43
C VAL A 122 5.96 -6.37 -12.60
N VAL A 123 5.10 -6.68 -13.57
CA VAL A 123 3.82 -6.00 -13.77
C VAL A 123 2.90 -6.20 -12.57
N GLU A 124 2.74 -7.44 -12.08
CA GLU A 124 1.91 -7.76 -10.91
C GLU A 124 2.42 -7.08 -9.64
N ALA A 125 3.73 -7.12 -9.38
CA ALA A 125 4.36 -6.44 -8.25
C ALA A 125 4.16 -4.91 -8.33
N SER A 126 4.21 -4.34 -9.54
CA SER A 126 3.94 -2.91 -9.76
C SER A 126 2.47 -2.56 -9.47
N ILE A 127 1.53 -3.42 -9.88
CA ILE A 127 0.10 -3.28 -9.57
C ILE A 127 -0.12 -3.39 -8.06
N MET A 128 0.50 -4.38 -7.41
CA MET A 128 0.44 -4.57 -5.96
C MET A 128 0.97 -3.34 -5.22
N ALA A 129 2.13 -2.83 -5.60
CA ALA A 129 2.72 -1.63 -5.00
C ALA A 129 1.79 -0.42 -5.09
N ARG A 130 1.15 -0.21 -6.25
CA ARG A 130 0.15 0.87 -6.44
C ARG A 130 -1.10 0.64 -5.59
N ARG A 131 -1.62 -0.59 -5.48
CA ARG A 131 -2.78 -0.91 -4.62
C ARG A 131 -2.48 -0.68 -3.15
N LEU A 132 -1.33 -1.16 -2.67
CA LEU A 132 -0.89 -0.96 -1.29
C LEU A 132 -0.80 0.54 -0.96
N GLN A 133 -0.31 1.36 -1.88
CA GLN A 133 -0.29 2.82 -1.73
C GLN A 133 -1.71 3.43 -1.67
N ARG A 134 -2.63 2.98 -2.53
CA ARG A 134 -4.05 3.41 -2.47
C ARG A 134 -4.72 3.07 -1.14
N HIS A 135 -4.30 1.98 -0.51
CA HIS A 135 -4.80 1.51 0.79
C HIS A 135 -3.85 1.85 1.96
N ASN A 136 -3.10 2.96 1.83
CA ASN A 136 -2.31 3.60 2.89
C ASN A 136 -1.22 2.72 3.53
N VAL A 137 -0.75 1.67 2.87
CA VAL A 137 0.39 0.88 3.31
C VAL A 137 1.67 1.67 3.02
N ALA A 138 2.54 1.80 4.02
CA ALA A 138 3.79 2.54 3.86
C ALA A 138 4.72 1.80 2.89
N GLN A 139 5.19 2.50 1.85
CA GLN A 139 6.13 1.93 0.88
C GLN A 139 7.42 1.47 1.59
N LEU A 140 7.91 0.30 1.15
CA LEU A 140 9.11 -0.37 1.69
C LEU A 140 9.04 -0.69 3.20
N SER A 141 7.85 -0.68 3.80
CA SER A 141 7.66 -1.24 5.15
C SER A 141 7.76 -2.76 5.12
N GLY A 142 7.96 -3.40 6.29
CA GLY A 142 7.96 -4.86 6.38
C GLY A 142 6.66 -5.48 5.82
N LEU A 143 5.51 -4.87 6.11
CA LEU A 143 4.22 -5.28 5.56
C LEU A 143 4.15 -5.13 4.04
N TRP A 144 4.71 -4.06 3.49
CA TRP A 144 4.79 -3.85 2.04
C TRP A 144 5.61 -4.95 1.38
N TRP A 145 6.77 -5.29 1.95
CA TRP A 145 7.62 -6.37 1.44
C TRP A 145 6.95 -7.73 1.53
N GLN A 146 6.21 -8.02 2.61
CA GLN A 146 5.43 -9.26 2.70
C GLN A 146 4.43 -9.39 1.55
N TRP A 147 3.70 -8.32 1.24
CA TRP A 147 2.73 -8.33 0.13
C TRP A 147 3.38 -8.37 -1.25
N VAL A 148 4.46 -7.61 -1.47
CA VAL A 148 5.15 -7.56 -2.76
C VAL A 148 5.90 -8.86 -3.03
N ALA A 149 6.63 -9.40 -2.04
CA ALA A 149 7.31 -10.69 -2.19
C ALA A 149 6.31 -11.84 -2.38
N SER A 150 5.20 -11.84 -1.65
CA SER A 150 4.12 -12.80 -1.86
C SER A 150 3.48 -12.66 -3.24
N SER A 151 3.27 -11.44 -3.74
CA SER A 151 2.78 -11.19 -5.11
C SER A 151 3.79 -11.62 -6.17
N PHE A 152 5.09 -11.58 -5.89
CA PHE A 152 6.11 -12.07 -6.81
C PHE A 152 6.13 -13.61 -6.88
N ILE A 153 5.80 -14.29 -5.78
CA ILE A 153 5.78 -15.77 -5.72
C ILE A 153 4.45 -16.34 -6.23
N GLU A 154 3.33 -15.71 -5.87
CA GLU A 154 1.98 -16.22 -6.16
C GLU A 154 1.29 -15.51 -7.33
N GLY A 155 1.83 -14.37 -7.78
CA GLY A 155 1.21 -13.52 -8.77
C GLY A 155 -0.16 -12.99 -8.34
N PHE A 156 -1.15 -13.16 -9.23
CA PHE A 156 -2.53 -12.71 -9.08
C PHE A 156 -3.22 -13.12 -7.76
N GLY A 157 -2.85 -14.27 -7.18
CA GLY A 157 -3.43 -14.73 -5.91
C GLY A 157 -3.24 -13.73 -4.76
N ALA A 158 -2.10 -13.03 -4.72
CA ALA A 158 -1.86 -12.01 -3.70
C ALA A 158 -2.76 -10.78 -3.88
N LEU A 159 -3.03 -10.37 -5.12
CA LEU A 159 -3.93 -9.24 -5.43
C LEU A 159 -5.35 -9.51 -4.91
N GLN A 160 -5.87 -10.72 -5.15
CA GLN A 160 -7.18 -11.12 -4.66
C GLN A 160 -7.28 -11.09 -3.12
N ARG A 161 -6.22 -11.49 -2.41
CA ARG A 161 -6.21 -11.46 -0.94
C ARG A 161 -6.22 -10.03 -0.38
N VAL A 162 -5.50 -9.10 -1.01
CA VAL A 162 -5.58 -7.68 -0.63
C VAL A 162 -7.00 -7.16 -0.86
N ASP A 163 -7.60 -7.49 -2.01
CA ASP A 163 -8.96 -7.05 -2.33
C ASP A 163 -10.00 -7.60 -1.36
N ALA A 164 -9.84 -8.86 -0.92
CA ALA A 164 -10.68 -9.44 0.11
C ALA A 164 -10.57 -8.69 1.45
N LEU A 165 -9.36 -8.30 1.87
CA LEU A 165 -9.16 -7.50 3.08
C LEU A 165 -9.77 -6.11 2.98
N VAL A 166 -9.64 -5.46 1.81
CA VAL A 166 -10.25 -4.16 1.55
C VAL A 166 -11.77 -4.25 1.59
N GLN A 167 -12.36 -5.28 0.97
CA GLN A 167 -13.80 -5.51 1.01
C GLN A 167 -14.30 -5.82 2.43
N GLN A 168 -13.56 -6.60 3.23
CA GLN A 168 -13.88 -6.81 4.64
C GLN A 168 -13.89 -5.50 5.42
N GLY A 169 -12.85 -4.66 5.24
CA GLY A 169 -12.79 -3.34 5.87
C GLY A 169 -13.93 -2.40 5.44
N ARG A 170 -14.42 -2.49 4.20
CA ARG A 170 -15.62 -1.75 3.74
C ARG A 170 -16.85 -2.21 4.51
N ARG A 171 -17.09 -3.52 4.54
CA ARG A 171 -18.26 -4.12 5.20
C ARG A 171 -18.30 -3.80 6.70
N GLU A 172 -17.15 -3.83 7.38
CA GLU A 172 -17.07 -3.48 8.81
C GLU A 172 -17.42 -2.01 9.05
N LYS A 173 -16.94 -1.10 8.21
CA LYS A 173 -17.31 0.32 8.29
C LYS A 173 -18.78 0.58 8.00
N ASP A 174 -19.35 -0.12 7.03
CA ASP A 174 -20.76 0.05 6.69
C ASP A 174 -21.67 -0.48 7.81
N LYS A 175 -21.29 -1.59 8.47
CA LYS A 175 -21.98 -2.08 9.67
C LYS A 175 -21.93 -1.11 10.87
N GLN A 176 -20.88 -0.29 10.99
CA GLN A 176 -20.77 0.70 12.07
C GLN A 176 -21.58 1.98 11.80
N LYS A 177 -22.07 2.18 10.57
CA LYS A 177 -22.90 3.33 10.20
C LYS A 177 -24.41 3.08 10.40
N HIS A 178 -24.81 1.83 10.59
CA HIS A 178 -26.18 1.39 10.85
C HIS A 178 -26.34 1.04 12.33
#